data_AF-A0A2M8TFF9-F1
#
_entry.id   AF-A0A2M8TFF9-F1
#
_cell.length_a   1.000
_cell.length_b   1.000
_cell.length_c   1.000
_cell.angle_alpha   90.00
_cell.angle_beta   90.00
_cell.angle_gamma   90.00
#
_symmetry.space_group_name_H-M   'P 1'
#
loop_
_entity.id
_entity.type
_entity.pdbx_description
1 polymer ?
#
loop_
_entity_poly.entity_id
_entity_poly.type
_entity_poly.pdbx_seq_one_letter_code
_entity_poly.pdbx_strand_id
1 'polypeptide(L)'
;MLCMMNKNKKYIVIFTIMFCVMFLVGFNFMNYNQKKSNYAKEILYLKEQNQKLEKQNSDYQNDEVKLYKEQSEKLKIPILMYHWIEDGKGDELKVSKEKFKSEMEIVKQSGYTPISFNELYDFIKGNKPFGIKPILITFDDGYEDNYVNAYPVLKEYGFKGTIFAITDLINTCPYLSEKEIVELSNNNVDVESHAASHSKLSELSYEKQYNELKRSKEKLEGILHKKEYYLAYPFGKYNKDTISIAQKLGYRLAACTKEGFASKSDGSYELKRIYISNNYSLEEFKKLIN
;
A
#
# COMPACT_ATOMS: atom_id res chain seq x y z
N MET A 1 -42.09 73.95 22.04
CA MET A 1 -41.42 75.22 22.44
C MET A 1 -40.70 75.89 21.26
N LEU A 2 -41.36 76.04 20.09
CA LEU A 2 -40.78 76.65 18.88
C LEU A 2 -41.66 77.78 18.29
N CYS A 3 -42.83 78.04 18.89
CA CYS A 3 -43.81 79.01 18.38
C CYS A 3 -43.54 80.47 18.77
N MET A 4 -42.62 80.75 19.72
CA MET A 4 -42.35 82.13 20.21
C MET A 4 -40.88 82.57 20.11
N MET A 5 -40.22 82.33 18.96
CA MET A 5 -38.82 82.77 18.73
C MET A 5 -38.71 83.70 17.51
N ASN A 6 -37.93 84.78 17.65
CA ASN A 6 -37.57 85.76 16.60
C ASN A 6 -37.01 85.04 15.34
N LYS A 7 -37.38 85.48 14.13
CA LYS A 7 -37.05 84.83 12.84
C LYS A 7 -35.55 84.48 12.71
N ASN A 8 -34.64 85.38 13.12
CA ASN A 8 -33.19 85.12 13.09
C ASN A 8 -32.76 83.97 14.02
N LYS A 9 -33.40 83.81 15.19
CA LYS A 9 -33.10 82.69 16.11
C LYS A 9 -33.58 81.35 15.55
N LYS A 10 -34.65 81.30 14.76
CA LYS A 10 -35.11 80.06 14.09
C LYS A 10 -34.13 79.58 13.02
N TYR A 11 -33.60 80.49 12.20
CA TYR A 11 -32.59 80.12 11.18
C TYR A 11 -31.30 79.60 11.81
N ILE A 12 -30.84 80.22 12.90
CA ILE A 12 -29.66 79.74 13.63
C ILE A 12 -29.90 78.32 14.16
N VAL A 13 -31.05 78.03 14.78
CA VAL A 13 -31.36 76.69 15.30
C VAL A 13 -31.43 75.64 14.19
N ILE A 14 -32.08 75.94 13.06
CA ILE A 14 -32.17 75.02 11.91
C ILE A 14 -30.78 74.75 11.32
N PHE A 15 -29.96 75.79 11.15
CA PHE A 15 -28.60 75.67 10.63
C PHE A 15 -27.72 74.81 11.55
N THR A 16 -27.80 75.03 12.87
CA THR A 16 -27.07 74.22 13.85
C THR A 16 -27.50 72.75 13.81
N ILE A 17 -28.80 72.46 13.67
CA ILE A 17 -29.31 71.08 13.55
C ILE A 17 -28.80 70.43 12.26
N MET A 18 -28.90 71.12 11.11
CA MET A 18 -28.38 70.62 9.83
C MET A 18 -26.88 70.33 9.89
N PHE A 19 -26.11 71.25 10.50
CA PHE A 19 -24.67 71.07 10.69
C PHE A 19 -24.36 69.86 11.58
N CYS A 20 -25.06 69.69 12.71
CA CYS A 20 -24.92 68.52 13.57
C CYS A 20 -25.24 67.21 12.85
N VAL A 21 -26.29 67.18 12.01
CA VAL A 21 -26.65 65.99 11.22
C VAL A 21 -25.58 65.70 10.16
N MET A 22 -25.12 66.69 9.41
CA MET A 22 -24.04 66.49 8.42
C MET A 22 -22.74 66.03 9.09
N PHE A 23 -22.41 66.56 10.27
CA PHE A 23 -21.24 66.14 11.04
C PHE A 23 -21.38 64.70 11.53
N LEU A 24 -22.54 64.30 12.05
CA LEU A 24 -22.82 62.92 12.47
C LEU A 24 -22.76 61.94 11.30
N VAL A 25 -23.30 62.30 10.14
CA VAL A 25 -23.22 61.47 8.93
C VAL A 25 -21.77 61.37 8.44
N GLY A 26 -21.03 62.47 8.39
CA GLY A 26 -19.62 62.50 8.02
C GLY A 26 -18.74 61.67 8.97
N PHE A 27 -18.98 61.77 10.28
CA PHE A 27 -18.27 61.00 11.29
C PHE A 27 -18.57 59.50 11.19
N ASN A 28 -19.83 59.12 10.99
CA ASN A 28 -20.21 57.72 10.75
C ASN A 28 -19.61 57.18 9.44
N PHE A 29 -19.57 57.99 8.37
CA PHE A 29 -18.95 57.62 7.10
C PHE A 29 -17.43 57.44 7.22
N MET A 30 -16.73 58.33 7.96
CA MET A 30 -15.31 58.16 8.28
C MET A 30 -15.06 56.88 9.08
N ASN A 31 -15.84 56.62 10.13
CA ASN A 31 -15.74 55.38 10.92
C ASN A 31 -16.00 54.12 10.08
N TYR A 32 -16.98 54.18 9.17
CA TYR A 32 -17.27 53.10 8.23
C TYR A 32 -16.10 52.84 7.28
N ASN A 33 -15.53 53.88 6.67
CA ASN A 33 -14.38 53.74 5.78
C ASN A 33 -13.12 53.26 6.51
N GLN A 34 -12.90 53.71 7.74
CA GLN A 34 -11.79 53.24 8.57
C GLN A 34 -11.93 51.76 8.93
N LYS A 35 -13.14 51.31 9.32
CA LYS A 35 -13.43 49.88 9.52
C LYS A 35 -13.21 49.07 8.24
N LYS A 36 -13.75 49.53 7.10
CA LYS A 36 -13.57 48.88 5.79
C LYS A 36 -12.10 48.74 5.41
N SER A 37 -11.31 49.79 5.62
CA SER A 37 -9.85 49.78 5.41
C SER A 37 -9.15 48.77 6.32
N ASN A 38 -9.53 48.69 7.60
CA ASN A 38 -8.94 47.74 8.53
C ASN A 38 -9.25 46.29 8.13
N TYR A 39 -10.49 45.98 7.75
CA TYR A 39 -10.84 44.65 7.22
C TYR A 39 -10.07 44.29 5.95
N ALA A 40 -9.86 45.25 5.04
CA ALA A 40 -9.08 45.00 3.83
C ALA A 40 -7.61 44.65 4.13
N LYS A 41 -7.00 45.32 5.12
CA LYS A 41 -5.64 45.00 5.59
C LYS A 41 -5.56 43.63 6.25
N GLU A 42 -6.55 43.28 7.06
CA GLU A 42 -6.64 41.98 7.72
C GLU A 42 -6.79 40.83 6.72
N ILE A 43 -7.63 40.99 5.69
CA ILE A 43 -7.76 40.03 4.60
C ILE A 43 -6.45 39.86 3.83
N LEU A 44 -5.73 40.96 3.56
CA LEU A 44 -4.44 40.88 2.85
C LEU A 44 -3.39 40.14 3.69
N TYR A 45 -3.32 40.44 4.99
CA TYR A 45 -2.45 39.76 5.94
C TYR A 45 -2.76 38.25 6.01
N LEU A 46 -4.03 37.87 6.11
CA LEU A 46 -4.45 36.47 6.13
C LEU A 46 -4.11 35.74 4.81
N LYS A 47 -4.24 36.41 3.66
CA LYS A 47 -3.83 35.85 2.37
C LYS A 47 -2.34 35.57 2.30
N GLU A 48 -1.50 36.49 2.78
CA GLU A 48 -0.06 36.28 2.85
C GLU A 48 0.33 35.13 3.78
N GLN A 49 -0.33 35.00 4.93
CA GLN A 49 -0.12 33.88 5.85
C GLN A 49 -0.53 32.54 5.23
N ASN A 50 -1.69 32.49 4.55
CA ASN A 50 -2.13 31.28 3.84
C ASN A 50 -1.15 30.86 2.75
N GLN A 51 -0.62 31.79 1.95
CA GLN A 51 0.38 31.47 0.93
C GLN A 51 1.68 30.92 1.53
N LYS A 52 2.11 31.44 2.69
CA LYS A 52 3.27 30.90 3.41
C LYS A 52 3.02 29.49 3.92
N LEU A 53 1.83 29.22 4.48
CA LEU A 53 1.42 27.90 4.94
C LEU A 53 1.32 26.89 3.79
N GLU A 54 0.75 27.28 2.65
CA GLU A 54 0.68 26.45 1.44
C GLU A 54 2.08 26.06 0.94
N LYS A 55 3.00 27.03 0.89
CA LYS A 55 4.39 26.78 0.50
C LYS A 55 5.09 25.87 1.51
N GLN A 56 4.93 26.12 2.81
CA GLN A 56 5.54 25.31 3.86
C GLN A 56 5.03 23.87 3.82
N ASN A 57 3.73 23.65 3.59
CA ASN A 57 3.16 22.32 3.39
C ASN A 57 3.73 21.62 2.16
N SER A 58 3.89 22.35 1.04
CA SER A 58 4.53 21.80 -0.16
C SER A 58 6.00 21.40 0.08
N ASP A 59 6.75 22.21 0.84
CA ASP A 59 8.15 21.94 1.16
C ASP A 59 8.26 20.69 2.07
N TYR A 60 7.41 20.58 3.10
CA TYR A 60 7.34 19.38 3.94
C TYR A 60 7.02 18.12 3.13
N GLN A 61 6.04 18.19 2.23
CA GLN A 61 5.65 17.06 1.39
C GLN A 61 6.80 16.64 0.45
N ASN A 62 7.58 17.59 -0.07
CA ASN A 62 8.76 17.30 -0.89
C ASN A 62 9.89 16.65 -0.07
N ASP A 63 10.15 17.13 1.15
CA ASP A 63 11.17 16.56 2.04
C ASP A 63 10.78 15.14 2.49
N GLU A 64 9.50 14.91 2.77
CA GLU A 64 8.95 13.61 3.11
C GLU A 64 9.09 12.61 1.95
N VAL A 65 8.72 13.01 0.73
CA VAL A 65 8.92 12.21 -0.49
C VAL A 65 10.40 11.90 -0.74
N LYS A 66 11.29 12.87 -0.52
CA LYS A 66 12.72 12.68 -0.67
C LYS A 66 13.26 11.67 0.34
N LEU A 67 12.86 11.78 1.60
CA LEU A 67 13.25 10.85 2.66
C LEU A 67 12.77 9.43 2.34
N TYR A 68 11.52 9.26 1.89
CA TYR A 68 10.98 7.95 1.48
C TYR A 68 11.72 7.36 0.30
N LYS A 69 12.06 8.20 -0.69
CA LYS A 69 12.86 7.75 -1.83
C LYS A 69 14.21 7.23 -1.36
N GLU A 70 14.93 7.97 -0.52
CA GLU A 70 16.23 7.56 0.01
C GLU A 70 16.16 6.29 0.87
N GLN A 71 15.11 6.14 1.70
CA GLN A 71 14.87 4.92 2.47
C GLN A 71 14.53 3.73 1.56
N SER A 72 13.74 3.95 0.51
CA SER A 72 13.35 2.89 -0.44
C SER A 72 14.52 2.29 -1.21
N GLU A 73 15.55 3.08 -1.52
CA GLU A 73 16.75 2.59 -2.20
C GLU A 73 17.58 1.63 -1.32
N LYS A 74 17.50 1.79 0.01
CA LYS A 74 18.30 1.00 0.96
C LYS A 74 17.51 -0.12 1.63
N LEU A 75 16.20 -0.15 1.43
CA LEU A 75 15.33 -1.10 2.13
C LEU A 75 15.58 -2.52 1.61
N LYS A 76 15.73 -3.43 2.58
CA LYS A 76 15.80 -4.87 2.38
C LYS A 76 14.60 -5.49 3.05
N ILE A 77 13.85 -6.30 2.30
CA ILE A 77 12.56 -6.83 2.72
C ILE A 77 12.64 -8.36 2.72
N PRO A 78 12.43 -9.02 3.87
CA PRO A 78 12.26 -10.47 3.88
C PRO A 78 10.94 -10.82 3.19
N ILE A 79 11.03 -11.69 2.18
CA ILE A 79 9.88 -12.34 1.55
C ILE A 79 10.00 -13.82 1.85
N LEU A 80 9.24 -14.30 2.82
CA LEU A 80 9.30 -15.70 3.28
C LEU A 80 8.62 -16.59 2.25
N MET A 81 9.26 -17.70 1.88
CA MET A 81 8.76 -18.68 0.91
C MET A 81 8.49 -20.01 1.60
N TYR A 82 7.23 -20.23 1.93
CA TYR A 82 6.67 -21.50 2.38
C TYR A 82 6.08 -22.30 1.22
N HIS A 83 5.77 -23.57 1.45
CA HIS A 83 4.98 -24.39 0.52
C HIS A 83 3.82 -25.02 1.31
N TRP A 84 4.06 -26.18 1.91
CA TRP A 84 3.08 -26.89 2.71
C TRP A 84 3.12 -26.43 4.18
N ILE A 85 1.94 -26.27 4.77
CA ILE A 85 1.75 -26.10 6.22
C ILE A 85 1.04 -27.35 6.78
N GLU A 86 1.76 -28.47 6.85
CA GLU A 86 1.33 -29.73 7.44
C GLU A 86 2.52 -30.48 8.05
N ASP A 87 2.27 -31.50 8.87
CA ASP A 87 3.35 -32.34 9.40
C ASP A 87 3.89 -33.26 8.29
N GLY A 88 5.11 -32.96 7.84
CA GLY A 88 5.80 -33.75 6.82
C GLY A 88 6.93 -34.63 7.31
N LYS A 89 7.14 -34.79 8.64
CA LYS A 89 8.23 -35.57 9.27
C LYS A 89 9.50 -35.72 8.41
N GLY A 90 10.36 -34.70 8.44
CA GLY A 90 11.66 -34.70 7.76
C GLY A 90 11.62 -34.23 6.31
N ASP A 91 10.44 -33.94 5.75
CA ASP A 91 10.31 -33.16 4.52
C ASP A 91 10.57 -31.68 4.81
N GLU A 92 11.55 -31.09 4.12
CA GLU A 92 11.97 -29.70 4.27
C GLU A 92 10.91 -28.71 3.81
N LEU A 93 10.02 -29.09 2.87
CA LEU A 93 8.97 -28.21 2.33
C LEU A 93 7.71 -28.16 3.20
N LYS A 94 7.59 -29.05 4.21
CA LYS A 94 6.40 -29.24 5.03
C LYS A 94 6.61 -28.74 6.45
N VAL A 95 6.24 -27.49 6.70
CA VAL A 95 6.33 -26.86 8.02
C VAL A 95 5.07 -27.19 8.80
N SER A 96 5.17 -27.80 9.99
CA SER A 96 3.97 -28.11 10.77
C SER A 96 3.21 -26.83 11.16
N LYS A 97 1.89 -26.95 11.37
CA LYS A 97 1.04 -25.83 11.79
C LYS A 97 1.54 -25.18 13.08
N GLU A 98 1.98 -25.98 14.04
CA GLU A 98 2.50 -25.51 15.33
C GLU A 98 3.79 -24.71 15.14
N LYS A 99 4.69 -25.20 14.29
CA LYS A 99 5.93 -24.51 13.97
C LYS A 99 5.66 -23.20 13.22
N PHE A 100 4.80 -23.23 12.21
CA PHE A 100 4.36 -22.03 11.49
C PHE A 100 3.76 -20.99 12.45
N LYS A 101 2.93 -21.41 13.40
CA LYS A 101 2.39 -20.52 14.45
C LYS A 101 3.50 -19.88 15.30
N SER A 102 4.48 -20.65 15.76
CA SER A 102 5.63 -20.11 16.50
C SER A 102 6.47 -19.14 15.66
N GLU A 103 6.65 -19.41 14.37
CA GLU A 103 7.33 -18.49 13.44
C GLU A 103 6.56 -17.17 13.28
N MET A 104 5.23 -17.21 13.15
CA MET A 104 4.39 -16.00 13.09
C MET A 104 4.41 -15.20 14.40
N GLU A 105 4.51 -15.88 15.54
CA GLU A 105 4.73 -15.23 16.83
C GLU A 105 6.09 -14.49 16.85
N ILE A 106 7.16 -15.11 16.34
CA ILE A 106 8.47 -14.47 16.24
C ILE A 106 8.44 -13.26 15.31
N VAL A 107 7.72 -13.34 14.18
CA VAL A 107 7.51 -12.20 13.27
C VAL A 107 6.87 -11.04 14.05
N LYS A 108 5.79 -11.30 14.79
CA LYS A 108 5.11 -10.28 15.61
C LYS A 108 6.04 -9.69 16.68
N GLN A 109 6.71 -10.54 17.46
CA GLN A 109 7.60 -10.12 18.56
C GLN A 109 8.84 -9.35 18.06
N SER A 110 9.28 -9.61 16.83
CA SER A 110 10.41 -8.90 16.19
C SER A 110 10.03 -7.52 15.64
N GLY A 111 8.75 -7.15 15.75
CA GLY A 111 8.20 -5.85 15.31
C GLY A 111 8.00 -5.76 13.80
N TYR A 112 7.90 -6.89 13.10
CA TYR A 112 7.61 -6.91 11.67
C TYR A 112 6.14 -6.59 11.40
N THR A 113 5.90 -5.89 10.30
CA THR A 113 4.58 -5.58 9.76
C THR A 113 4.37 -6.39 8.48
N PRO A 114 3.53 -7.44 8.49
CA PRO A 114 3.18 -8.17 7.28
C PRO A 114 2.42 -7.28 6.29
N ILE A 115 2.91 -7.24 5.05
CA ILE A 115 2.34 -6.43 3.96
C ILE A 115 1.95 -7.30 2.76
N SER A 116 1.05 -6.79 1.93
CA SER A 116 0.68 -7.37 0.63
C SER A 116 1.66 -6.99 -0.48
N PHE A 117 1.63 -7.71 -1.61
CA PHE A 117 2.37 -7.31 -2.81
C PHE A 117 1.88 -5.98 -3.40
N ASN A 118 0.60 -5.62 -3.21
CA ASN A 118 0.09 -4.30 -3.60
C ASN A 118 0.78 -3.17 -2.82
N GLU A 119 0.94 -3.34 -1.51
CA GLU A 119 1.68 -2.38 -0.67
C GLU A 119 3.17 -2.35 -1.01
N LEU A 120 3.79 -3.50 -1.30
CA LEU A 120 5.16 -3.57 -1.79
C LEU A 120 5.33 -2.83 -3.12
N TYR A 121 4.41 -3.01 -4.06
CA TYR A 121 4.44 -2.34 -5.36
C TYR A 121 4.29 -0.82 -5.22
N ASP A 122 3.31 -0.36 -4.44
CA ASP A 122 3.11 1.06 -4.14
C ASP A 122 4.36 1.68 -3.53
N PHE A 123 5.03 0.95 -2.64
CA PHE A 123 6.29 1.38 -2.03
C PHE A 123 7.43 1.49 -3.06
N ILE A 124 7.65 0.45 -3.88
CA ILE A 124 8.70 0.46 -4.91
C ILE A 124 8.50 1.63 -5.89
N LYS A 125 7.24 2.01 -6.15
CA LYS A 125 6.88 3.16 -7.00
C LYS A 125 6.95 4.51 -6.29
N GLY A 126 7.15 4.55 -4.97
CA GLY A 126 7.22 5.78 -4.19
C GLY A 126 5.85 6.41 -3.91
N ASN A 127 4.78 5.62 -3.96
CA ASN A 127 3.41 6.11 -3.78
C ASN A 127 3.02 6.24 -2.30
N LYS A 128 3.66 5.50 -1.39
CA LYS A 128 3.35 5.50 0.06
C LYS A 128 4.58 5.25 0.94
N PRO A 129 4.63 5.84 2.16
CA PRO A 129 5.61 5.48 3.19
C PRO A 129 5.56 4.00 3.56
N PHE A 130 6.67 3.53 4.11
CA PHE A 130 6.73 2.22 4.76
C PHE A 130 6.13 2.26 6.18
N GLY A 131 5.67 1.10 6.67
CA GLY A 131 5.46 0.85 8.10
C GLY A 131 6.79 0.74 8.86
N ILE A 132 6.83 0.06 10.00
CA ILE A 132 8.10 -0.31 10.64
C ILE A 132 8.37 -1.79 10.31
N LYS A 133 9.56 -2.09 9.76
CA LYS A 133 10.03 -3.43 9.36
C LYS A 133 9.02 -4.26 8.50
N PRO A 134 9.04 -4.18 7.16
CA PRO A 134 8.15 -4.98 6.32
C PRO A 134 8.51 -6.44 6.33
N ILE A 135 7.51 -7.29 6.15
CA ILE A 135 7.73 -8.68 5.76
C ILE A 135 6.60 -9.13 4.83
N LEU A 136 6.92 -10.00 3.88
CA LEU A 136 5.91 -10.70 3.09
C LEU A 136 5.93 -12.17 3.49
N ILE A 137 4.75 -12.74 3.70
CA ILE A 137 4.57 -14.16 4.00
C ILE A 137 3.95 -14.79 2.75
N THR A 138 4.72 -15.62 2.06
CA THR A 138 4.31 -16.21 0.78
C THR A 138 4.31 -17.73 0.82
N PHE A 139 3.40 -18.33 0.08
CA PHE A 139 3.27 -19.78 -0.09
C PHE A 139 3.24 -20.09 -1.58
N ASP A 140 4.02 -21.06 -2.02
CA ASP A 140 3.99 -21.53 -3.40
C ASP A 140 3.03 -22.74 -3.56
N ASP A 141 2.72 -23.04 -4.81
CA ASP A 141 1.91 -24.17 -5.31
C ASP A 141 0.39 -24.11 -5.06
N GLY A 142 -0.07 -23.51 -3.96
CA GLY A 142 -1.50 -23.37 -3.66
C GLY A 142 -2.14 -24.65 -3.11
N TYR A 143 -1.46 -25.30 -2.16
CA TYR A 143 -1.97 -26.45 -1.43
C TYR A 143 -3.17 -26.09 -0.54
N GLU A 144 -4.11 -27.03 -0.39
CA GLU A 144 -5.32 -26.86 0.44
C GLU A 144 -4.98 -26.59 1.91
N ASP A 145 -3.86 -27.13 2.40
CA ASP A 145 -3.39 -26.90 3.77
C ASP A 145 -3.04 -25.43 4.05
N ASN A 146 -2.77 -24.62 3.02
CA ASN A 146 -2.56 -23.18 3.17
C ASN A 146 -3.87 -22.51 3.65
N TYR A 147 -5.03 -23.04 3.23
CA TYR A 147 -6.33 -22.62 3.72
C TYR A 147 -6.67 -23.26 5.08
N VAL A 148 -6.46 -24.57 5.25
CA VAL A 148 -6.89 -25.29 6.46
C VAL A 148 -5.99 -24.99 7.68
N ASN A 149 -4.69 -24.79 7.47
CA ASN A 149 -3.70 -24.66 8.54
C ASN A 149 -3.08 -23.26 8.62
N ALA A 150 -2.63 -22.68 7.50
CA ALA A 150 -1.94 -21.39 7.51
C ALA A 150 -2.88 -20.20 7.73
N TYR A 151 -3.99 -20.13 6.97
CA TYR A 151 -4.93 -19.02 7.02
C TYR A 151 -5.53 -18.76 8.43
N PRO A 152 -5.94 -19.76 9.23
CA PRO A 152 -6.40 -19.52 10.60
C PRO A 152 -5.35 -18.86 11.49
N VAL A 153 -4.07 -19.24 11.33
CA VAL A 153 -2.95 -18.65 12.08
C VAL A 153 -2.72 -17.20 11.65
N LEU A 154 -2.69 -16.93 10.33
CA LEU A 154 -2.57 -15.56 9.82
C LEU A 154 -3.72 -14.68 10.34
N LYS A 155 -4.95 -15.19 10.32
CA LYS A 155 -6.14 -14.51 10.83
C LYS A 155 -6.05 -14.23 12.34
N GLU A 156 -5.54 -15.16 13.15
CA GLU A 156 -5.30 -14.97 14.60
C GLU A 156 -4.39 -13.77 14.88
N TYR A 157 -3.36 -13.55 14.05
CA TYR A 157 -2.44 -12.42 14.21
C TYR A 157 -2.86 -11.15 13.45
N GLY A 158 -3.92 -11.21 12.63
CA GLY A 158 -4.29 -10.14 11.71
C GLY A 158 -3.26 -9.92 10.59
N PHE A 159 -2.51 -10.95 10.25
CA PHE A 159 -1.44 -10.91 9.27
C PHE A 159 -1.95 -11.06 7.84
N LYS A 160 -1.27 -10.38 6.92
CA LYS A 160 -1.48 -10.53 5.48
C LYS A 160 -0.61 -11.67 4.93
N GLY A 161 -1.07 -12.31 3.87
CA GLY A 161 -0.32 -13.36 3.18
C GLY A 161 -0.54 -13.34 1.67
N THR A 162 0.28 -14.07 0.92
CA THR A 162 0.09 -14.29 -0.51
C THR A 162 0.35 -15.74 -0.87
N ILE A 163 -0.58 -16.38 -1.57
CA ILE A 163 -0.43 -17.73 -2.09
C ILE A 163 -0.26 -17.65 -3.60
N PHE A 164 0.85 -18.16 -4.13
CA PHE A 164 1.05 -18.32 -5.57
C PHE A 164 0.51 -19.68 -6.00
N ALA A 165 -0.63 -19.72 -6.67
CA ALA A 165 -1.34 -20.95 -7.00
C ALA A 165 -1.04 -21.46 -8.42
N ILE A 166 -0.89 -22.79 -8.55
CA ILE A 166 -0.84 -23.48 -9.84
C ILE A 166 -2.26 -23.62 -10.37
N THR A 167 -2.63 -22.78 -11.32
CA THR A 167 -4.06 -22.59 -11.65
C THR A 167 -4.73 -23.79 -12.34
N ASP A 168 -3.98 -24.69 -12.98
CA ASP A 168 -4.52 -25.94 -13.56
C ASP A 168 -4.89 -26.97 -12.48
N LEU A 169 -4.38 -26.80 -11.25
CA LEU A 169 -4.62 -27.73 -10.14
C LEU A 169 -5.75 -27.26 -9.21
N ILE A 170 -6.29 -26.05 -9.43
CA ILE A 170 -7.44 -25.55 -8.66
C ILE A 170 -8.62 -26.52 -8.76
N ASN A 171 -9.31 -26.75 -7.64
CA ASN A 171 -10.38 -27.77 -7.46
C ASN A 171 -9.93 -29.23 -7.61
N THR A 172 -8.62 -29.52 -7.56
CA THR A 172 -8.09 -30.89 -7.51
C THR A 172 -7.47 -31.15 -6.14
N CYS A 173 -7.45 -32.41 -5.69
CA CYS A 173 -6.78 -32.75 -4.43
C CYS A 173 -5.25 -32.86 -4.64
N PRO A 174 -4.42 -32.28 -3.75
CA PRO A 174 -4.73 -31.57 -2.50
C PRO A 174 -4.55 -30.03 -2.63
N TYR A 175 -5.17 -29.40 -3.62
CA TYR A 175 -5.03 -27.98 -3.94
C TYR A 175 -6.30 -27.19 -3.65
N LEU A 176 -6.15 -25.88 -3.50
CA LEU A 176 -7.24 -24.96 -3.20
C LEU A 176 -8.40 -25.08 -4.21
N SER A 177 -9.62 -25.02 -3.70
CA SER A 177 -10.83 -24.80 -4.48
C SER A 177 -11.05 -23.32 -4.81
N GLU A 178 -11.86 -23.04 -5.84
CA GLU A 178 -12.24 -21.67 -6.18
C GLU A 178 -12.93 -20.93 -5.03
N LYS A 179 -13.72 -21.65 -4.21
CA LYS A 179 -14.40 -21.08 -3.04
C LYS A 179 -13.41 -20.61 -1.99
N GLU A 180 -12.40 -21.43 -1.69
CA GLU A 180 -11.35 -21.09 -0.72
C GLU A 180 -10.50 -19.92 -1.22
N ILE A 181 -10.17 -19.89 -2.51
CA ILE A 181 -9.45 -18.78 -3.15
C ILE A 181 -10.21 -17.45 -2.96
N VAL A 182 -11.52 -17.45 -3.20
CA VAL A 182 -12.36 -16.25 -3.00
C VAL A 182 -12.41 -15.86 -1.52
N GLU A 183 -12.54 -16.82 -0.61
CA GLU A 183 -12.55 -16.52 0.84
C GLU A 183 -11.22 -15.92 1.30
N LEU A 184 -10.09 -16.51 0.93
CA LEU A 184 -8.75 -16.02 1.24
C LEU A 184 -8.57 -14.58 0.76
N SER A 185 -8.90 -14.32 -0.51
CA SER A 185 -8.73 -12.99 -1.11
C SER A 185 -9.62 -11.92 -0.47
N ASN A 186 -10.74 -12.30 0.13
CA ASN A 186 -11.59 -11.37 0.87
C ASN A 186 -11.11 -11.13 2.31
N ASN A 187 -10.13 -11.90 2.78
CA ASN A 187 -9.66 -11.91 4.17
C ASN A 187 -8.13 -11.77 4.28
N ASN A 188 -7.56 -10.75 3.63
CA ASN A 188 -6.14 -10.36 3.73
C ASN A 188 -5.11 -11.40 3.22
N VAL A 189 -5.54 -12.48 2.57
CA VAL A 189 -4.63 -13.44 1.93
C VAL A 189 -4.86 -13.42 0.42
N ASP A 190 -3.98 -12.74 -0.31
CA ASP A 190 -4.07 -12.69 -1.76
C ASP A 190 -3.72 -14.06 -2.37
N VAL A 191 -4.41 -14.44 -3.45
CA VAL A 191 -4.03 -15.58 -4.28
C VAL A 191 -3.60 -15.03 -5.63
N GLU A 192 -2.37 -15.32 -6.03
CA GLU A 192 -1.70 -14.80 -7.23
C GLU A 192 -1.12 -15.96 -8.05
N SER A 193 -0.46 -15.68 -9.17
CA SER A 193 -0.11 -16.72 -10.14
C SER A 193 1.19 -17.47 -9.83
N HIS A 194 1.17 -18.81 -9.95
CA HIS A 194 2.36 -19.67 -10.05
C HIS A 194 2.44 -20.38 -11.41
N ALA A 195 2.13 -19.63 -12.48
CA ALA A 195 1.86 -20.16 -13.83
C ALA A 195 0.68 -21.15 -13.86
N ALA A 196 0.43 -21.76 -15.03
CA ALA A 196 -0.75 -22.60 -15.20
C ALA A 196 -0.50 -24.03 -14.76
N SER A 197 0.57 -24.64 -15.27
CA SER A 197 0.86 -26.07 -15.09
C SER A 197 2.12 -26.33 -14.26
N HIS A 198 2.70 -25.31 -13.63
CA HIS A 198 3.97 -25.40 -12.90
C HIS A 198 5.17 -25.83 -13.78
N SER A 199 5.20 -25.44 -15.05
CA SER A 199 6.33 -25.73 -15.95
C SER A 199 7.54 -24.81 -15.68
N LYS A 200 8.77 -25.32 -15.85
CA LYS A 200 9.98 -24.47 -15.85
C LYS A 200 9.96 -23.52 -17.06
N LEU A 201 9.51 -22.29 -16.84
CA LEU A 201 9.24 -21.33 -17.92
C LEU A 201 10.45 -21.10 -18.83
N SER A 202 11.67 -21.08 -18.27
CA SER A 202 12.90 -20.88 -19.05
C SER A 202 13.21 -21.99 -20.06
N GLU A 203 12.60 -23.18 -19.91
CA GLU A 203 12.80 -24.35 -20.79
C GLU A 203 11.72 -24.44 -21.89
N LEU A 204 10.69 -23.58 -21.83
CA LEU A 204 9.62 -23.52 -22.81
C LEU A 204 9.92 -22.54 -23.95
N SER A 205 9.32 -22.77 -25.13
CA SER A 205 9.31 -21.78 -26.21
C SER A 205 8.55 -20.52 -25.78
N TYR A 206 8.84 -19.38 -26.43
CA TYR A 206 8.16 -18.10 -26.17
C TYR A 206 6.63 -18.25 -26.15
N GLU A 207 6.05 -18.92 -27.15
CA GLU A 207 4.59 -19.12 -27.23
C GLU A 207 4.04 -19.95 -26.07
N LYS A 208 4.76 -21.01 -25.65
CA LYS A 208 4.35 -21.84 -24.52
C LYS A 208 4.44 -21.07 -23.21
N GLN A 209 5.49 -20.26 -23.00
CA GLN A 209 5.58 -19.35 -21.84
C GLN A 209 4.44 -18.33 -21.83
N TYR A 210 4.12 -17.75 -22.99
CA TYR A 210 3.03 -16.79 -23.13
C TYR A 210 1.68 -17.42 -22.76
N ASN A 211 1.42 -18.62 -23.26
CA ASN A 211 0.18 -19.33 -22.96
C ASN A 211 0.11 -19.76 -21.49
N GLU A 212 1.22 -20.23 -20.89
CA GLU A 212 1.28 -20.56 -19.46
C GLU A 212 0.87 -19.37 -18.59
N LEU A 213 1.53 -18.21 -18.79
CA LEU A 213 1.28 -17.02 -17.97
C LEU A 213 -0.07 -16.36 -18.27
N LYS A 214 -0.51 -16.34 -19.53
CA LYS A 214 -1.82 -15.77 -19.90
C LYS A 214 -2.96 -16.61 -19.32
N ARG A 215 -2.87 -17.94 -19.44
CA ARG A 215 -3.91 -18.86 -18.99
C ARG A 215 -4.10 -18.80 -17.48
N SER A 216 -2.99 -18.79 -16.72
CA SER A 216 -3.08 -18.69 -15.26
C SER A 216 -3.66 -17.36 -14.80
N LYS A 217 -3.22 -16.26 -15.44
CA LYS A 217 -3.77 -14.94 -15.21
C LYS A 217 -5.29 -14.90 -15.46
N GLU A 218 -5.73 -15.34 -16.64
CA GLU A 218 -7.16 -15.31 -17.01
C GLU A 218 -8.02 -16.18 -16.09
N LYS A 219 -7.50 -17.34 -15.65
CA LYS A 219 -8.20 -18.23 -14.71
C LYS A 219 -8.43 -17.55 -13.37
N LEU A 220 -7.40 -16.95 -12.76
CA LEU A 220 -7.52 -16.25 -11.48
C LEU A 220 -8.38 -14.98 -11.59
N GLU A 221 -8.22 -14.18 -12.65
CA GLU A 221 -9.08 -13.01 -12.89
C GLU A 221 -10.56 -13.41 -13.05
N GLY A 222 -10.82 -14.58 -13.64
CA GLY A 222 -12.16 -15.15 -13.77
C GLY A 222 -12.78 -15.58 -12.43
N ILE A 223 -11.98 -16.15 -11.53
CA ILE A 223 -12.43 -16.59 -10.19
C ILE A 223 -12.66 -15.39 -9.26
N LEU A 224 -11.72 -14.45 -9.25
CA LEU A 224 -11.66 -13.37 -8.27
C LEU A 224 -12.37 -12.09 -8.72
N HIS A 225 -12.73 -11.99 -10.01
CA HIS A 225 -13.28 -10.78 -10.63
C HIS A 225 -12.44 -9.51 -10.40
N LYS A 226 -11.12 -9.68 -10.19
CA LYS A 226 -10.14 -8.62 -10.03
C LYS A 226 -8.98 -8.85 -11.00
N LYS A 227 -8.16 -7.83 -11.21
CA LYS A 227 -6.93 -7.94 -12.01
C LYS A 227 -5.81 -8.55 -11.18
N GLU A 228 -5.15 -9.55 -11.76
CA GLU A 228 -3.99 -10.21 -11.18
C GLU A 228 -2.71 -9.46 -11.52
N TYR A 229 -1.78 -9.32 -10.59
CA TYR A 229 -0.60 -8.49 -10.85
C TYR A 229 0.70 -9.16 -10.46
N TYR A 230 0.68 -10.25 -9.73
CA TYR A 230 1.89 -10.83 -9.15
C TYR A 230 2.09 -12.29 -9.59
N LEU A 231 3.37 -12.65 -9.69
CA LEU A 231 3.81 -13.94 -10.20
C LEU A 231 4.94 -14.47 -9.33
N ALA A 232 4.93 -15.76 -9.01
CA ALA A 232 6.15 -16.47 -8.64
C ALA A 232 6.52 -17.43 -9.77
N TYR A 233 7.78 -17.47 -10.18
CA TYR A 233 8.19 -18.40 -11.24
C TYR A 233 8.32 -19.82 -10.68
N PRO A 234 7.69 -20.84 -11.30
CA PRO A 234 7.91 -22.24 -10.95
C PRO A 234 9.41 -22.57 -10.90
N PHE A 235 9.83 -23.24 -9.82
CA PHE A 235 11.24 -23.59 -9.56
C PHE A 235 12.21 -22.39 -9.53
N GLY A 236 11.70 -21.15 -9.50
CA GLY A 236 12.46 -19.92 -9.70
C GLY A 236 13.10 -19.80 -11.09
N LYS A 237 12.60 -20.52 -12.09
CA LYS A 237 13.18 -20.58 -13.44
C LYS A 237 12.48 -19.64 -14.41
N TYR A 238 13.23 -18.68 -14.93
CA TYR A 238 12.78 -17.67 -15.88
C TYR A 238 13.94 -17.29 -16.83
N ASN A 239 13.61 -16.67 -17.95
CA ASN A 239 14.58 -16.07 -18.86
C ASN A 239 14.08 -14.69 -19.36
N LYS A 240 14.80 -14.09 -20.31
CA LYS A 240 14.43 -12.77 -20.87
C LYS A 240 13.04 -12.75 -21.51
N ASP A 241 12.67 -13.85 -22.18
CA ASP A 241 11.34 -13.99 -22.78
C ASP A 241 10.27 -14.04 -21.68
N THR A 242 10.51 -14.79 -20.61
CA THR A 242 9.58 -14.89 -19.47
C THR A 242 9.26 -13.51 -18.89
N ILE A 243 10.29 -12.70 -18.65
CA ILE A 243 10.15 -11.33 -18.12
C ILE A 243 9.39 -10.44 -19.11
N SER A 244 9.75 -10.49 -20.40
CA SER A 244 9.08 -9.70 -21.45
C SER A 244 7.60 -10.05 -21.57
N ILE A 245 7.26 -11.34 -21.47
CA ILE A 245 5.88 -11.82 -21.49
C ILE A 245 5.14 -11.35 -20.24
N ALA A 246 5.73 -11.48 -19.05
CA ALA A 246 5.11 -11.02 -17.80
C ALA A 246 4.76 -9.52 -17.87
N GLN A 247 5.69 -8.70 -18.37
CA GLN A 247 5.47 -7.27 -18.63
C GLN A 247 4.32 -7.04 -19.62
N LYS A 248 4.33 -7.76 -20.75
CA LYS A 248 3.30 -7.63 -21.80
C LYS A 248 1.90 -8.01 -21.29
N LEU A 249 1.81 -8.98 -20.40
CA LEU A 249 0.57 -9.41 -19.77
C LEU A 249 0.15 -8.53 -18.59
N GLY A 250 0.97 -7.52 -18.22
CA GLY A 250 0.63 -6.55 -17.18
C GLY A 250 0.87 -7.03 -15.75
N TYR A 251 1.67 -8.09 -15.55
CA TYR A 251 2.23 -8.35 -14.22
C TYR A 251 3.09 -7.15 -13.78
N ARG A 252 3.08 -6.87 -12.48
CA ARG A 252 3.75 -5.70 -11.88
C ARG A 252 4.99 -6.08 -11.10
N LEU A 253 4.94 -7.21 -10.39
CA LEU A 253 6.07 -7.79 -9.69
C LEU A 253 6.15 -9.30 -9.93
N ALA A 254 7.35 -9.86 -9.90
CA ALA A 254 7.56 -11.29 -9.88
C ALA A 254 8.66 -11.72 -8.91
N ALA A 255 8.41 -12.82 -8.19
CA ALA A 255 9.33 -13.42 -7.24
C ALA A 255 10.03 -14.67 -7.82
N CYS A 256 11.26 -14.91 -7.36
CA CYS A 256 12.07 -16.07 -7.72
C CYS A 256 12.60 -16.79 -6.48
N THR A 257 13.45 -17.80 -6.68
CA THR A 257 14.08 -18.59 -5.59
C THR A 257 15.52 -18.18 -5.30
N LYS A 258 15.97 -17.03 -5.82
CA LYS A 258 17.27 -16.46 -5.44
C LYS A 258 17.20 -16.09 -3.96
N GLU A 259 18.06 -16.72 -3.15
CA GLU A 259 18.08 -16.55 -1.71
C GLU A 259 18.46 -15.11 -1.32
N GLY A 260 17.71 -14.55 -0.38
CA GLY A 260 18.04 -13.29 0.29
C GLY A 260 16.87 -12.31 0.38
N PHE A 261 17.17 -11.14 0.95
CA PHE A 261 16.21 -10.06 1.10
C PHE A 261 15.94 -9.39 -0.25
N ALA A 262 14.67 -9.19 -0.56
CA ALA A 262 14.24 -8.40 -1.70
C ALA A 262 14.61 -6.93 -1.50
N SER A 263 14.98 -6.26 -2.58
CA SER A 263 15.32 -4.85 -2.58
C SER A 263 15.00 -4.23 -3.95
N LYS A 264 14.96 -2.90 -4.01
CA LYS A 264 14.66 -2.19 -5.25
C LYS A 264 15.66 -2.49 -6.38
N SER A 265 16.90 -2.84 -6.04
CA SER A 265 17.95 -3.18 -7.00
C SER A 265 17.76 -4.54 -7.68
N ASP A 266 16.89 -5.41 -7.14
CA ASP A 266 16.49 -6.66 -7.82
C ASP A 266 15.61 -6.37 -9.05
N GLY A 267 15.03 -5.16 -9.12
CA GLY A 267 14.03 -4.82 -10.12
C GLY A 267 12.68 -5.47 -9.84
N SER A 268 11.69 -5.20 -10.70
CA SER A 268 10.32 -5.65 -10.48
C SER A 268 10.10 -7.14 -10.66
N TYR A 269 10.94 -7.83 -11.44
CA TYR A 269 10.65 -9.18 -11.94
C TYR A 269 11.60 -10.26 -11.43
N GLU A 270 12.45 -9.94 -10.45
CA GLU A 270 13.44 -10.89 -9.91
C GLU A 270 13.54 -10.77 -8.38
N LEU A 271 12.42 -10.49 -7.71
CA LEU A 271 12.40 -10.32 -6.26
C LEU A 271 12.92 -11.59 -5.58
N LYS A 272 13.92 -11.42 -4.73
CA LYS A 272 14.51 -12.50 -3.91
C LYS A 272 13.56 -12.91 -2.81
N ARG A 273 13.71 -14.15 -2.36
CA ARG A 273 12.93 -14.73 -1.26
C ARG A 273 13.85 -15.47 -0.30
N ILE A 274 13.36 -15.67 0.92
CA ILE A 274 13.99 -16.48 1.95
C ILE A 274 13.24 -17.80 2.00
N TYR A 275 13.90 -18.88 1.59
CA TYR A 275 13.32 -20.21 1.73
C TYR A 275 13.11 -20.56 3.20
N ILE A 276 11.92 -21.06 3.57
CA ILE A 276 11.67 -21.52 4.93
C ILE A 276 11.60 -23.04 4.95
N SER A 277 12.62 -23.64 5.57
CA SER A 277 12.74 -25.09 5.71
C SER A 277 12.12 -25.59 7.03
N ASN A 278 11.48 -26.75 6.98
CA ASN A 278 11.09 -27.49 8.17
C ASN A 278 12.29 -27.88 9.05
N ASN A 279 13.51 -27.91 8.51
CA ASN A 279 14.71 -28.23 9.28
C ASN A 279 15.25 -27.05 10.12
N TYR A 280 14.78 -25.82 9.90
CA TYR A 280 15.23 -24.69 10.71
C TYR A 280 14.64 -24.73 12.13
N SER A 281 15.49 -24.53 13.12
CA SER A 281 15.03 -24.19 14.48
C SER A 281 14.37 -22.81 14.49
N LEU A 282 13.56 -22.53 15.52
CA LEU A 282 12.97 -21.21 15.72
C LEU A 282 14.03 -20.09 15.88
N GLU A 283 15.19 -20.42 16.44
CA GLU A 283 16.31 -19.48 16.55
C GLU A 283 16.98 -19.22 15.20
N GLU A 284 17.10 -20.22 14.33
CA GLU A 284 17.57 -20.03 12.96
C GLU A 284 16.58 -19.19 12.15
N PHE A 285 15.27 -19.48 12.25
CA PHE A 285 14.23 -18.65 11.64
C PHE A 285 14.34 -17.18 12.08
N LYS A 286 14.48 -16.94 13.38
CA LYS A 286 14.63 -15.59 13.93
C LYS A 286 15.88 -14.87 13.40
N LYS A 287 17.00 -15.59 13.20
CA LYS A 287 18.21 -15.04 12.58
C LYS A 287 18.03 -14.78 11.09
N LEU A 288 17.32 -15.63 10.37
CA LEU A 288 17.09 -15.50 8.93
C LEU A 288 16.32 -14.23 8.59
N ILE A 289 15.35 -13.86 9.43
CA ILE A 289 14.51 -12.68 9.19
C ILE A 289 15.13 -11.37 9.70
N ASN A 290 16.31 -11.34 10.34
CA ASN A 290 16.92 -10.10 10.88
C ASN A 290 18.27 -9.79 10.21
#